data_AF-A0A6C0C192-F1
#
_entry.id   AF-A0A6C0C192-F1
#
_cell.length_a   1.000
_cell.length_b   1.000
_cell.length_c   1.000
_cell.angle_alpha   90.00
_cell.angle_beta   90.00
_cell.angle_gamma   90.00
#
_symmetry.space_group_name_H-M   'P 1'
#
loop_
_entity.id
_entity.type
_entity.pdbx_description
1 polymer ?
#
loop_
_entity_poly.entity_id
_entity_poly.type
_entity_poly.pdbx_seq_one_letter_code
_entity_poly.pdbx_strand_id
1 'polypeptide(L)'
;MSLEEEPPLDEEQTEAPKQLSNTLKDDDAGSAVPTEPLIKIEWSPENEMILVEWCDAAQCYKWLHSRSHVRYASANAWFTIPAIVLSTISGTASFAQTSLPDEYKPLAPVAIGSLNIFIGILTTIQQYLKISELNEAHRAMSIAWDKYARNIRIELSKAPIERSDATSFLKHTRQEFDRLMETSPPIDQKIINEFIATFKGKEGTPMRKRYENLKKPDICNIIVSANEARHHWYKDLELTSHPPSTIGDNAREHYIHNQSILLDQKERALKEKEHSIIETDMKKQHARANFRNSVTMAAKKYKVEEEKLTEYVKSFTNLYGRKPIGEEIQTYVNTYMEEIINSDSLDTFLRQYENNGPNNV
;
A
#
# COMPACT_ATOMS: atom_id res chain seq x y z
N MET A 1 -33.76 25.01 72.41
CA MET A 1 -33.52 23.70 73.03
C MET A 1 -33.10 22.77 71.90
N SER A 2 -31.78 22.58 71.81
CA SER A 2 -31.03 21.45 71.24
C SER A 2 -31.32 20.89 69.83
N LEU A 3 -30.22 20.80 69.06
CA LEU A 3 -29.86 19.81 68.02
C LEU A 3 -30.52 20.01 66.64
N GLU A 4 -29.88 19.81 65.49
CA GLU A 4 -28.69 19.01 65.13
C GLU A 4 -28.13 19.55 63.79
N GLU A 5 -26.81 19.51 63.60
CA GLU A 5 -26.11 19.77 62.33
C GLU A 5 -26.17 18.52 61.43
N GLU A 6 -26.50 18.69 60.14
CA GLU A 6 -26.20 17.73 59.07
C GLU A 6 -25.64 18.47 57.82
N PRO A 7 -24.73 17.83 57.05
CA PRO A 7 -23.84 18.50 56.08
C PRO A 7 -24.44 18.60 54.66
N PRO A 8 -23.86 19.43 53.77
CA PRO A 8 -24.36 19.59 52.40
C PRO A 8 -23.86 18.48 51.47
N LEU A 9 -24.73 18.13 50.51
CA LEU A 9 -24.56 17.17 49.42
C LEU A 9 -23.52 17.65 48.39
N ASP A 10 -22.67 16.72 47.95
CA ASP A 10 -21.65 16.89 46.92
C ASP A 10 -22.25 17.25 45.54
N GLU A 11 -21.69 18.30 44.93
CA GLU A 11 -21.89 18.65 43.51
C GLU A 11 -21.03 17.74 42.62
N GLU A 12 -21.68 17.08 41.67
CA GLU A 12 -21.10 16.24 40.63
C GLU A 12 -20.30 17.11 39.63
N GLN A 13 -18.98 17.19 39.80
CA GLN A 13 -18.06 17.82 38.85
C GLN A 13 -17.56 16.82 37.80
N THR A 14 -17.94 17.09 36.55
CA THR A 14 -17.38 16.58 35.28
C THR A 14 -15.84 16.54 35.25
N GLU A 15 -15.23 15.35 35.20
CA GLU A 15 -13.81 15.18 34.86
C GLU A 15 -13.62 14.92 33.36
N ALA A 16 -12.86 15.81 32.71
CA ALA A 16 -12.28 15.61 31.38
C ALA A 16 -11.01 14.73 31.46
N PRO A 17 -10.68 13.95 30.41
CA PRO A 17 -9.57 13.01 30.47
C PRO A 17 -8.21 13.73 30.43
N LYS A 18 -7.37 13.45 31.43
CA LYS A 18 -5.99 13.92 31.60
C LYS A 18 -5.11 13.49 30.41
N GLN A 19 -4.56 14.47 29.70
CA GLN A 19 -3.45 14.27 28.77
C GLN A 19 -2.18 13.94 29.56
N LEU A 20 -1.56 12.79 29.26
CA LEU A 20 -0.22 12.45 29.72
C LEU A 20 0.76 12.70 28.56
N SER A 21 1.48 13.82 28.63
CA SER A 21 2.66 14.10 27.82
C SER A 21 3.85 13.35 28.40
N ASN A 22 4.32 12.29 27.74
CA ASN A 22 5.63 11.70 28.02
C ASN A 22 6.64 12.15 26.97
N THR A 23 7.55 13.00 27.43
CA THR A 23 8.76 13.47 26.79
C THR A 23 9.71 12.30 26.50
N LEU A 24 10.20 12.27 25.25
CA LEU A 24 11.25 11.38 24.78
C LEU A 24 12.58 11.69 25.49
N LYS A 25 13.21 10.65 26.03
CA LYS A 25 14.66 10.59 26.25
C LYS A 25 15.17 9.38 25.46
N ASP A 26 15.92 9.68 24.41
CA ASP A 26 16.84 8.76 23.78
C ASP A 26 17.94 8.40 24.81
N ASP A 27 18.21 7.11 24.98
CA ASP A 27 19.57 6.57 24.92
C ASP A 27 19.59 5.03 25.12
N ASP A 28 20.20 4.41 24.12
CA ASP A 28 21.07 3.23 24.16
C ASP A 28 20.52 1.79 24.13
N ALA A 29 21.20 1.04 23.25
CA ALA A 29 21.49 -0.38 23.28
C ALA A 29 20.33 -1.39 23.34
N GLY A 30 20.04 -1.96 22.17
CA GLY A 30 20.02 -3.42 22.04
C GLY A 30 18.76 -4.12 22.50
N SER A 31 17.63 -3.87 21.83
CA SER A 31 16.56 -4.86 21.77
C SER A 31 16.40 -5.31 20.32
N ALA A 32 17.26 -6.25 19.93
CA ALA A 32 16.98 -7.10 18.78
C ALA A 32 15.79 -8.00 19.16
N VAL A 33 14.58 -7.49 18.94
CA VAL A 33 13.40 -8.36 18.87
C VAL A 33 13.72 -9.42 17.82
N PRO A 34 13.69 -10.73 18.16
CA PRO A 34 13.77 -11.76 17.15
C PRO A 34 12.53 -11.61 16.27
N THR A 35 12.67 -10.90 15.16
CA THR A 35 11.68 -11.00 14.09
C THR A 35 11.86 -12.42 13.59
N GLU A 36 10.94 -13.31 13.99
CA GLU A 36 10.80 -14.63 13.39
C GLU A 36 10.99 -14.48 11.88
N PRO A 37 11.72 -15.39 11.20
CA PRO A 37 11.85 -15.30 9.75
C PRO A 37 10.43 -15.38 9.18
N LEU A 38 9.90 -14.24 8.74
CA LEU A 38 8.68 -14.18 7.95
C LEU A 38 8.94 -15.16 6.81
N ILE A 39 8.29 -16.31 6.85
CA ILE A 39 8.34 -17.29 5.77
C ILE A 39 7.94 -16.50 4.53
N LYS A 40 8.93 -16.20 3.68
CA LYS A 40 8.68 -15.41 2.48
C LYS A 40 7.83 -16.29 1.59
N ILE A 41 6.53 -16.00 1.55
CA ILE A 41 5.60 -16.77 0.75
C ILE A 41 5.96 -16.52 -0.70
N GLU A 42 6.46 -17.57 -1.36
CA GLU A 42 6.75 -17.52 -2.78
C GLU A 42 5.45 -17.38 -3.58
N TRP A 43 5.54 -16.75 -4.74
CA TRP A 43 4.43 -16.66 -5.68
C TRP A 43 3.98 -18.05 -6.09
N SER A 44 2.73 -18.41 -5.73
CA SER A 44 2.10 -19.65 -6.16
C SER A 44 1.13 -19.38 -7.33
N PRO A 45 0.85 -20.38 -8.18
CA PRO A 45 -0.15 -20.23 -9.25
C PRO A 45 -1.53 -19.82 -8.73
N GLU A 46 -1.89 -20.25 -7.53
CA GLU A 46 -3.17 -19.90 -6.87
C GLU A 46 -3.19 -18.42 -6.48
N ASN A 47 -2.09 -17.90 -5.95
CA ASN A 47 -1.93 -16.48 -5.62
C ASN A 47 -2.06 -15.59 -6.86
N GLU A 48 -1.47 -16.02 -7.98
CA GLU A 48 -1.61 -15.32 -9.26
C GLU A 48 -3.04 -15.36 -9.79
N MET A 49 -3.71 -16.52 -9.69
CA MET A 49 -5.09 -16.69 -10.13
C MET A 49 -6.04 -15.73 -9.41
N ILE A 50 -5.90 -15.57 -8.09
CA ILE A 50 -6.71 -14.61 -7.30
C ILE A 50 -6.58 -13.20 -7.87
N LEU A 51 -5.35 -12.77 -8.17
CA LEU A 51 -5.08 -11.45 -8.73
C LEU A 51 -5.64 -11.29 -10.15
N VAL A 52 -5.56 -12.34 -10.97
CA VAL A 52 -6.18 -12.35 -12.31
C VAL A 52 -7.69 -12.15 -12.20
N GLU A 53 -8.36 -12.88 -11.31
CA GLU A 53 -9.80 -12.75 -11.08
C GLU A 53 -10.18 -11.33 -10.64
N TRP A 54 -9.44 -10.75 -9.69
CA TRP A 54 -9.66 -9.37 -9.26
C TRP A 54 -9.37 -8.34 -10.36
N CYS A 55 -8.36 -8.57 -11.19
CA CYS A 55 -8.04 -7.71 -12.32
C CYS A 55 -9.16 -7.72 -13.37
N ASP A 56 -9.71 -8.89 -13.68
CA ASP A 56 -10.80 -9.05 -14.63
C ASP A 56 -12.10 -8.42 -14.11
N ALA A 57 -12.43 -8.65 -12.84
CA ALA A 57 -13.56 -8.00 -12.18
C ALA A 57 -13.40 -6.46 -12.20
N ALA A 58 -12.21 -5.96 -11.87
CA ALA A 58 -11.90 -4.53 -11.88
C ALA A 58 -12.05 -3.89 -13.27
N GLN A 59 -11.67 -4.59 -14.33
CA GLN A 59 -11.89 -4.10 -15.70
C GLN A 59 -13.38 -4.02 -16.06
N CYS A 60 -14.18 -4.98 -15.60
CA CYS A 60 -15.63 -4.93 -15.77
C CYS A 60 -16.20 -3.70 -15.04
N TYR A 61 -15.82 -3.49 -13.78
CA TYR A 61 -16.24 -2.32 -13.01
C TYR A 61 -15.81 -1.01 -13.65
N LYS A 62 -14.56 -0.90 -14.12
CA LYS A 62 -14.09 0.26 -14.90
C LYS A 62 -15.05 0.57 -16.05
N TRP A 63 -15.40 -0.43 -16.85
CA TRP A 63 -16.29 -0.22 -18.00
C TRP A 63 -17.68 0.25 -17.54
N LEU A 64 -18.25 -0.40 -16.52
CA LEU A 64 -19.57 -0.07 -15.98
C LEU A 64 -19.60 1.37 -15.45
N HIS A 65 -18.64 1.76 -14.62
CA HIS A 65 -18.55 3.13 -14.10
C HIS A 65 -18.29 4.16 -15.21
N SER A 66 -17.44 3.84 -16.18
CA SER A 66 -17.19 4.72 -17.33
C SER A 66 -18.47 4.98 -18.13
N ARG A 67 -19.27 3.93 -18.36
CA ARG A 67 -20.53 4.04 -19.09
C ARG A 67 -21.59 4.81 -18.30
N SER A 68 -21.70 4.57 -17.00
CA SER A 68 -22.56 5.35 -16.10
C SER A 68 -22.18 6.83 -16.10
N HIS A 69 -20.89 7.17 -16.04
CA HIS A 69 -20.43 8.55 -16.12
C HIS A 69 -20.92 9.25 -17.39
N VAL A 70 -20.80 8.62 -18.58
CA VAL A 70 -21.30 9.23 -19.84
C VAL A 70 -22.81 9.51 -19.78
N ARG A 71 -23.58 8.59 -19.16
CA ARG A 71 -25.02 8.73 -18.99
C ARG A 71 -25.37 9.87 -18.03
N TYR A 72 -24.74 9.93 -16.86
CA TYR A 72 -24.99 10.98 -15.88
C TYR A 72 -24.49 12.35 -16.33
N ALA A 73 -23.39 12.43 -17.08
CA ALA A 73 -22.93 13.67 -17.70
C ALA A 73 -23.98 14.23 -18.68
N SER A 74 -24.58 13.37 -19.50
CA SER A 74 -25.64 13.75 -20.42
C SER A 74 -26.91 14.19 -19.69
N ALA A 75 -27.32 13.45 -18.65
CA ALA A 75 -28.44 13.83 -17.81
C ALA A 75 -28.19 15.17 -17.11
N ASN A 76 -26.99 15.38 -16.56
CA ASN A 76 -26.63 16.62 -15.89
C ASN A 76 -26.76 17.82 -16.85
N ALA A 77 -26.26 17.69 -18.07
CA ALA A 77 -26.41 18.71 -19.10
C ALA A 77 -27.89 18.96 -19.47
N TRP A 78 -28.70 17.90 -19.56
CA TRP A 78 -30.13 17.99 -19.89
C TRP A 78 -30.97 18.70 -18.83
N PHE A 79 -30.59 18.63 -17.54
CA PHE A 79 -31.24 19.43 -16.50
C PHE A 79 -30.65 20.84 -16.40
N THR A 80 -29.33 20.96 -16.45
CA THR A 80 -28.63 22.23 -16.18
C THR A 80 -28.83 23.25 -17.29
N ILE A 81 -28.73 22.84 -18.57
CA ILE A 81 -28.80 23.78 -19.70
C ILE A 81 -30.18 24.44 -19.79
N PRO A 82 -31.32 23.70 -19.77
CA PRO A 82 -32.63 24.33 -19.76
C PRO A 82 -32.86 25.21 -18.53
N ALA A 83 -32.40 24.79 -17.35
CA ALA A 83 -32.50 25.60 -16.14
C ALA A 83 -31.80 26.96 -16.32
N ILE A 84 -30.57 26.98 -16.83
CA ILE A 84 -29.80 28.20 -17.06
C ILE A 84 -30.50 29.08 -18.09
N VAL A 85 -30.86 28.53 -19.25
CA VAL A 85 -31.48 29.29 -20.35
C VAL A 85 -32.80 29.92 -19.91
N LEU A 86 -33.68 29.12 -19.28
CA LEU A 86 -34.96 29.61 -18.79
C LEU A 86 -34.78 30.62 -17.65
N SER A 87 -33.79 30.44 -16.78
CA SER A 87 -33.46 31.42 -15.73
C SER A 87 -33.01 32.75 -16.31
N THR A 88 -32.15 32.72 -17.33
CA THR A 88 -31.71 33.94 -18.02
C THR A 88 -32.88 34.64 -18.70
N ILE A 89 -33.73 33.91 -19.42
CA ILE A 89 -34.93 34.47 -20.08
C ILE A 89 -35.88 35.07 -19.04
N SER A 90 -36.15 34.34 -17.95
CA SER A 90 -37.02 34.81 -16.86
C SER A 90 -36.46 36.06 -16.18
N GLY A 91 -35.14 36.09 -15.91
CA GLY A 91 -34.45 37.24 -15.32
C GLY A 91 -34.52 38.48 -16.20
N THR A 92 -34.25 38.33 -17.51
CA THR A 92 -34.39 39.43 -18.46
C THR A 92 -35.85 39.89 -18.61
N ALA A 93 -36.81 38.96 -18.66
CA ALA A 93 -38.23 39.29 -18.75
C ALA A 93 -38.74 40.05 -17.52
N SER A 94 -38.26 39.69 -16.32
CA SER A 94 -38.54 40.40 -15.07
C SER A 94 -38.01 41.84 -15.10
N PHE A 95 -36.78 42.03 -15.58
CA PHE A 95 -36.19 43.37 -15.71
C PHE A 95 -36.90 44.24 -16.77
N ALA A 96 -37.26 43.65 -17.92
CA ALA A 96 -37.89 44.36 -19.03
C ALA A 96 -39.41 44.52 -18.89
N GLN A 97 -40.01 44.03 -17.80
CA GLN A 97 -41.46 43.96 -17.63
C GLN A 97 -42.16 45.32 -17.80
N THR A 98 -41.54 46.41 -17.33
CA THR A 98 -42.11 47.76 -17.41
C THR A 98 -42.11 48.33 -18.82
N SER A 99 -41.25 47.80 -19.69
CA SER A 99 -41.12 48.20 -21.09
C SER A 99 -42.10 47.47 -22.03
N LEU A 100 -42.89 46.53 -21.50
CA LEU A 100 -43.93 45.83 -22.26
C LEU A 100 -45.16 46.73 -22.48
N PRO A 101 -45.93 46.55 -23.57
CA PRO A 101 -47.19 47.27 -23.80
C PRO A 101 -48.20 47.06 -22.66
N ASP A 102 -49.05 48.06 -22.41
CA ASP A 102 -50.00 48.07 -21.28
C ASP A 102 -50.96 46.86 -21.28
N GLU A 103 -51.27 46.31 -22.45
CA GLU A 103 -52.10 45.10 -22.61
C GLU A 103 -51.47 43.84 -21.97
N TYR A 104 -50.13 43.72 -21.92
CA TYR A 104 -49.43 42.52 -21.43
C TYR A 104 -48.86 42.67 -20.02
N LYS A 105 -48.77 43.90 -19.49
CA LYS A 105 -48.28 44.18 -18.12
C LYS A 105 -48.95 43.37 -17.00
N PRO A 106 -50.27 43.09 -17.01
CA PRO A 106 -50.87 42.27 -15.96
C PRO A 106 -50.59 40.77 -16.11
N LEU A 107 -50.36 40.27 -17.35
CA LEU A 107 -50.08 38.86 -17.62
C LEU A 107 -48.61 38.50 -17.37
N ALA A 108 -47.69 39.44 -17.58
CA ALA A 108 -46.25 39.23 -17.49
C ALA A 108 -45.78 38.68 -16.11
N PRO A 109 -46.21 39.21 -14.95
CA PRO A 109 -45.87 38.65 -13.64
C PRO A 109 -46.28 37.19 -13.47
N VAL A 110 -47.47 36.83 -13.95
CA VAL A 110 -48.03 35.47 -13.80
C VAL A 110 -47.20 34.48 -14.62
N ALA A 111 -46.85 34.86 -15.86
CA ALA A 111 -46.01 34.05 -16.72
C ALA A 111 -44.58 33.87 -16.16
N ILE A 112 -43.95 34.96 -15.71
CA ILE A 112 -42.60 34.95 -15.12
C ILE A 112 -42.59 34.12 -13.82
N GLY A 113 -43.59 34.30 -12.95
CA GLY A 113 -43.74 33.52 -11.72
C GLY A 113 -43.91 32.02 -11.99
N SER A 114 -44.73 31.66 -12.99
CA SER A 114 -44.92 30.27 -13.40
C SER A 114 -43.64 29.64 -13.92
N LEU A 115 -42.87 30.38 -14.73
CA LEU A 115 -41.59 29.94 -15.26
C LEU A 115 -40.56 29.72 -14.13
N ASN A 116 -40.50 30.61 -13.14
CA ASN A 116 -39.61 30.47 -11.99
C ASN A 116 -39.94 29.24 -11.14
N ILE A 117 -41.23 28.94 -10.94
CA ILE A 117 -41.66 27.72 -10.24
C ILE A 117 -41.22 26.48 -11.03
N PHE A 118 -41.40 26.46 -12.35
CA PHE A 118 -40.96 25.34 -13.19
C PHE A 118 -39.45 25.12 -13.12
N ILE A 119 -38.65 26.18 -13.23
CA ILE A 119 -37.19 26.11 -13.09
C ILE A 119 -36.82 25.56 -11.70
N GLY A 120 -37.47 26.06 -10.64
CA GLY A 120 -37.22 25.62 -9.27
C GLY A 120 -37.53 24.14 -9.06
N ILE A 121 -38.64 23.63 -9.60
CA ILE A 121 -38.97 22.20 -9.55
C ILE A 121 -37.91 21.40 -10.30
N LEU A 122 -37.52 21.85 -11.50
CA LEU A 122 -36.54 21.17 -12.34
C LEU A 122 -35.17 21.05 -11.65
N THR A 123 -34.67 22.13 -11.03
CA THR A 123 -33.40 22.12 -10.29
C THR A 123 -33.50 21.31 -8.99
N THR A 124 -34.64 21.37 -8.30
CA THR A 124 -34.89 20.57 -7.09
C THR A 124 -34.87 19.07 -7.40
N ILE A 125 -35.50 18.64 -8.51
CA ILE A 125 -35.45 17.23 -8.95
C ILE A 125 -34.01 16.82 -9.29
N GLN A 126 -33.26 17.67 -9.99
CA GLN A 126 -31.85 17.39 -10.31
C GLN A 126 -31.00 17.19 -9.04
N GLN A 127 -31.18 18.05 -8.02
CA GLN A 127 -30.48 17.96 -6.74
C GLN A 127 -30.91 16.74 -5.94
N TYR A 128 -32.21 16.45 -5.87
CA TYR A 128 -32.74 15.25 -5.21
C TYR A 128 -32.20 13.95 -5.82
N LEU A 129 -32.11 13.88 -7.14
CA LEU A 129 -31.53 12.75 -7.88
C LEU A 129 -30.00 12.70 -7.83
N LYS A 130 -29.34 13.72 -7.25
CA LYS A 130 -27.88 13.79 -7.09
C LYS A 130 -27.11 13.58 -8.38
N ILE A 131 -27.65 14.06 -9.51
CA ILE A 131 -27.12 13.76 -10.85
C ILE A 131 -25.65 14.17 -10.99
N SER A 132 -25.29 15.36 -10.49
CA SER A 132 -23.91 15.86 -10.56
C SER A 132 -22.96 15.09 -9.63
N GLU A 133 -23.41 14.75 -8.42
CA GLU A 133 -22.61 13.98 -7.45
C GLU A 133 -22.35 12.56 -7.96
N LEU A 134 -23.38 11.87 -8.46
CA LEU A 134 -23.27 10.54 -9.04
C LEU A 134 -22.39 10.53 -10.29
N ASN A 135 -22.50 11.56 -11.14
CA ASN A 135 -21.64 11.70 -12.30
C ASN A 135 -20.16 11.69 -11.91
N GLU A 136 -19.78 12.52 -10.96
CA GLU A 136 -18.39 12.63 -10.50
C GLU A 136 -17.95 11.37 -9.76
N ALA A 137 -18.82 10.76 -8.94
CA ALA A 137 -18.52 9.50 -8.27
C ALA A 137 -18.23 8.36 -9.27
N HIS A 138 -19.03 8.22 -10.32
CA HIS A 138 -18.77 7.25 -11.39
C HIS A 138 -17.49 7.56 -12.17
N ARG A 139 -17.18 8.85 -12.42
CA ARG A 139 -15.91 9.26 -13.05
C ARG A 139 -14.71 8.84 -12.21
N ALA A 140 -14.74 9.18 -10.93
CA ALA A 140 -13.68 8.88 -9.97
C ALA A 140 -13.47 7.36 -9.83
N MET A 141 -14.56 6.59 -9.72
CA MET A 141 -14.46 5.13 -9.63
C MET A 141 -13.93 4.49 -10.90
N SER A 142 -14.33 4.97 -12.09
CA SER A 142 -13.79 4.46 -13.34
C SER A 142 -12.26 4.60 -13.40
N ILE A 143 -11.71 5.70 -12.89
CA ILE A 143 -10.27 5.95 -12.84
C ILE A 143 -9.60 5.06 -11.77
N ALA A 144 -10.23 4.93 -10.60
CA ALA A 144 -9.69 4.15 -9.49
C ALA A 144 -9.62 2.65 -9.84
N TRP A 145 -10.68 2.09 -10.45
CA TRP A 145 -10.71 0.72 -10.97
C TRP A 145 -9.66 0.49 -12.08
N ASP A 146 -9.45 1.48 -12.95
CA ASP A 146 -8.41 1.39 -13.98
C ASP A 146 -7.00 1.36 -13.37
N LYS A 147 -6.71 2.22 -12.38
CA LYS A 147 -5.43 2.23 -11.66
C LYS A 147 -5.19 0.90 -10.96
N TYR A 148 -6.21 0.38 -10.28
CA TYR A 148 -6.17 -0.92 -9.60
C TYR A 148 -5.84 -2.06 -10.58
N ALA A 149 -6.60 -2.17 -11.68
CA ALA A 149 -6.38 -3.21 -12.67
C ALA A 149 -4.99 -3.13 -13.33
N ARG A 150 -4.50 -1.91 -13.61
CA ARG A 150 -3.16 -1.70 -14.16
C ARG A 150 -2.06 -2.08 -13.17
N ASN A 151 -2.23 -1.78 -11.88
CA ASN A 151 -1.26 -2.15 -10.85
C ASN A 151 -1.06 -3.67 -10.81
N ILE A 152 -2.16 -4.43 -10.80
CA ILE A 152 -2.12 -5.90 -10.84
C ILE A 152 -1.45 -6.40 -12.12
N ARG A 153 -1.83 -5.88 -13.29
CA ARG A 153 -1.25 -6.28 -14.57
C ARG A 153 0.25 -6.06 -14.64
N ILE A 154 0.72 -4.92 -14.17
CA ILE A 154 2.14 -4.60 -14.14
C ILE A 154 2.88 -5.60 -13.24
N GLU A 155 2.34 -5.89 -12.05
CA GLU A 155 2.98 -6.84 -11.14
C GLU A 155 3.02 -8.27 -11.71
N LEU A 156 1.90 -8.75 -12.28
CA LEU A 156 1.84 -10.06 -12.92
C LEU A 156 2.71 -10.16 -14.18
N SER A 157 2.99 -9.04 -14.86
CA SER A 157 3.86 -9.03 -16.06
C SER A 157 5.36 -9.17 -15.76
N LYS A 158 5.78 -8.93 -14.52
CA LYS A 158 7.18 -9.09 -14.08
C LYS A 158 7.53 -10.56 -13.89
N ALA A 159 8.81 -10.90 -14.02
CA ALA A 159 9.30 -12.23 -13.64
C ALA A 159 9.10 -12.45 -12.12
N PRO A 160 8.77 -13.68 -11.66
CA PRO A 160 8.48 -13.93 -10.24
C PRO A 160 9.57 -13.47 -9.26
N ILE A 161 10.84 -13.45 -9.70
CA ILE A 161 11.98 -13.01 -8.89
C ILE A 161 12.09 -11.48 -8.74
N GLU A 162 11.52 -10.72 -9.67
CA GLU A 162 11.50 -9.25 -9.69
C GLU A 162 10.27 -8.66 -9.00
N ARG A 163 9.31 -9.52 -8.63
CA ARG A 163 8.07 -9.11 -7.97
C ARG A 163 8.31 -8.77 -6.51
N SER A 164 7.44 -7.92 -5.99
CA SER A 164 7.29 -7.68 -4.57
C SER A 164 6.86 -8.95 -3.82
N ASP A 165 6.97 -8.92 -2.50
CA ASP A 165 6.52 -10.01 -1.65
C ASP A 165 5.02 -10.33 -1.90
N ALA A 166 4.72 -11.60 -2.17
CA ALA A 166 3.37 -12.02 -2.56
C ALA A 166 2.34 -11.70 -1.47
N THR A 167 2.69 -11.92 -0.20
CA THR A 167 1.80 -11.66 0.96
C THR A 167 1.45 -10.19 1.05
N SER A 168 2.46 -9.33 0.99
CA SER A 168 2.29 -7.88 1.07
C SER A 168 1.44 -7.36 -0.10
N PHE A 169 1.73 -7.81 -1.32
CA PHE A 169 1.00 -7.38 -2.51
C PHE A 169 -0.46 -7.85 -2.50
N LEU A 170 -0.73 -9.12 -2.16
CA LEU A 170 -2.08 -9.66 -2.02
C LEU A 170 -2.88 -8.91 -0.96
N LYS A 171 -2.27 -8.66 0.21
CA LYS A 171 -2.93 -7.93 1.31
C LYS A 171 -3.29 -6.50 0.87
N HIS A 172 -2.36 -5.79 0.26
CA HIS A 172 -2.60 -4.43 -0.25
C HIS A 172 -3.70 -4.41 -1.31
N THR A 173 -3.62 -5.35 -2.27
CA THR A 173 -4.58 -5.44 -3.37
C THR A 173 -5.98 -5.83 -2.87
N ARG A 174 -6.08 -6.68 -1.85
CA ARG A 174 -7.34 -7.00 -1.19
C ARG A 174 -7.96 -5.76 -0.53
N GLN A 175 -7.18 -5.05 0.28
CA GLN A 175 -7.64 -3.85 0.97
C GLN A 175 -8.14 -2.77 -0.01
N GLU A 176 -7.42 -2.58 -1.12
CA GLU A 176 -7.86 -1.66 -2.16
C GLU A 176 -9.12 -2.14 -2.86
N PHE A 177 -9.28 -3.44 -3.10
CA PHE A 177 -10.51 -3.99 -3.67
C PHE A 177 -11.72 -3.71 -2.76
N ASP A 178 -11.59 -4.03 -1.47
CA ASP A 178 -12.64 -3.82 -0.46
C ASP A 178 -12.99 -2.33 -0.37
N ARG A 179 -11.98 -1.44 -0.32
CA ARG A 179 -12.18 0.01 -0.34
C ARG A 179 -12.93 0.48 -1.60
N LEU A 180 -12.59 -0.06 -2.76
CA LEU A 180 -13.26 0.31 -4.01
C LEU A 180 -14.69 -0.22 -4.05
N MET A 181 -14.99 -1.41 -3.52
CA MET A 181 -16.35 -1.93 -3.38
C MET A 181 -17.19 -1.02 -2.46
N GLU A 182 -16.66 -0.65 -1.29
CA GLU A 182 -17.36 0.17 -0.29
C GLU A 182 -17.66 1.59 -0.78
N THR A 183 -16.73 2.18 -1.53
CA THR A 183 -16.84 3.58 -2.01
C THR A 183 -17.52 3.70 -3.38
N SER A 184 -17.82 2.58 -4.05
CA SER A 184 -18.43 2.61 -5.38
C SER A 184 -19.91 2.95 -5.31
N PRO A 185 -20.39 3.93 -6.12
CA PRO A 185 -21.82 4.17 -6.25
C PRO A 185 -22.53 2.99 -6.94
N PRO A 186 -23.82 2.78 -6.67
CA PRO A 186 -24.59 1.71 -7.29
C PRO A 186 -24.65 1.89 -8.82
N ILE A 187 -24.66 0.77 -9.54
CA ILE A 187 -24.69 0.76 -11.00
C ILE A 187 -26.11 0.40 -11.47
N ASP A 188 -26.67 1.23 -12.35
CA ASP A 188 -27.98 0.97 -12.96
C ASP A 188 -28.02 -0.35 -13.74
N GLN A 189 -29.09 -1.13 -13.56
CA GLN A 189 -29.30 -2.40 -14.28
C GLN A 189 -29.26 -2.23 -15.81
N LYS A 190 -29.66 -1.05 -16.32
CA LYS A 190 -29.59 -0.74 -17.75
C LYS A 190 -28.16 -0.79 -18.28
N ILE A 191 -27.18 -0.32 -17.49
CA ILE A 191 -25.76 -0.34 -17.85
C ILE A 191 -25.20 -1.75 -17.76
N ILE A 192 -25.63 -2.53 -16.77
CA ILE A 192 -25.26 -3.95 -16.66
C ILE A 192 -25.76 -4.74 -17.87
N ASN A 193 -27.00 -4.52 -18.28
CA ASN A 193 -27.56 -5.16 -19.47
C ASN A 193 -26.83 -4.72 -20.75
N GLU A 194 -26.44 -3.45 -20.83
CA GLU A 194 -25.61 -2.95 -21.94
C GLU A 194 -24.23 -3.61 -21.98
N PHE A 195 -23.59 -3.80 -20.82
CA PHE A 195 -22.33 -4.55 -20.71
C PHE A 195 -22.48 -5.96 -21.23
N ILE A 196 -23.48 -6.70 -20.74
CA ILE A 196 -23.75 -8.06 -21.17
C ILE A 196 -23.97 -8.10 -22.68
N ALA A 197 -24.83 -7.22 -23.22
CA ALA A 197 -25.10 -7.17 -24.66
C ALA A 197 -23.84 -6.85 -25.49
N THR A 198 -22.98 -5.96 -24.99
CA THR A 198 -21.74 -5.54 -25.67
C THR A 198 -20.72 -6.66 -25.75
N PHE A 199 -20.53 -7.42 -24.67
CA PHE A 199 -19.44 -8.40 -24.58
C PHE A 199 -19.86 -9.86 -24.78
N LYS A 200 -21.15 -10.21 -24.69
CA LYS A 200 -21.66 -11.59 -24.80
C LYS A 200 -21.19 -12.31 -26.07
N GLY A 201 -21.06 -11.57 -27.19
CA GLY A 201 -20.66 -12.12 -28.50
C GLY A 201 -21.65 -13.14 -29.08
N LYS A 202 -21.50 -13.48 -30.36
CA LYS A 202 -22.25 -14.60 -30.97
C LYS A 202 -21.56 -15.93 -30.63
N GLU A 203 -22.34 -17.00 -30.48
CA GLU A 203 -21.80 -18.33 -30.24
C GLU A 203 -20.80 -18.75 -31.34
N GLY A 204 -19.73 -19.44 -30.95
CA GLY A 204 -18.64 -19.85 -31.85
C GLY A 204 -17.63 -18.75 -32.21
N THR A 205 -17.86 -17.49 -31.84
CA THR A 205 -16.89 -16.40 -32.11
C THR A 205 -15.74 -16.37 -31.08
N PRO A 206 -14.55 -15.86 -31.46
CA PRO A 206 -13.46 -15.65 -30.49
C PRO A 206 -13.85 -14.68 -29.37
N MET A 207 -14.79 -13.77 -29.63
CA MET A 207 -15.30 -12.82 -28.65
C MET A 207 -16.11 -13.51 -27.55
N ARG A 208 -16.91 -14.52 -27.91
CA ARG A 208 -17.63 -15.37 -26.94
C ARG A 208 -16.69 -16.12 -26.01
N LYS A 209 -15.63 -16.72 -26.55
CA LYS A 209 -14.60 -17.41 -25.75
C LYS A 209 -13.91 -16.47 -24.76
N ARG A 210 -13.55 -15.26 -25.20
CA ARG A 210 -12.97 -14.24 -24.30
C ARG A 210 -13.94 -13.84 -23.19
N TYR A 211 -15.22 -13.69 -23.52
CA TYR A 211 -16.25 -13.37 -22.54
C TYR A 211 -16.47 -14.50 -21.53
N GLU A 212 -16.40 -15.76 -21.95
CA GLU A 212 -16.54 -16.92 -21.07
C GLU A 212 -15.33 -17.06 -20.13
N ASN A 213 -14.12 -16.83 -20.64
CA ASN A 213 -12.89 -16.88 -19.84
C ASN A 213 -12.74 -15.71 -18.86
N LEU A 214 -13.41 -14.59 -19.11
CA LEU A 214 -13.36 -13.41 -18.24
C LEU A 214 -14.13 -13.68 -16.94
N LYS A 215 -13.46 -13.53 -15.79
CA LYS A 215 -14.12 -13.52 -14.49
C LYS A 215 -14.94 -12.23 -14.35
N LYS A 216 -16.25 -12.38 -14.24
CA LYS A 216 -17.19 -11.25 -14.16
C LYS A 216 -17.56 -10.99 -12.70
N PRO A 217 -17.82 -9.74 -12.32
CA PRO A 217 -18.36 -9.42 -11.00
C PRO A 217 -19.73 -10.02 -10.76
N ASP A 218 -20.06 -10.28 -9.50
CA ASP A 218 -21.33 -10.90 -9.09
C ASP A 218 -22.56 -10.10 -9.53
N ILE A 219 -22.43 -8.77 -9.65
CA ILE A 219 -23.48 -7.88 -10.18
C ILE A 219 -23.89 -8.21 -11.62
N CYS A 220 -23.11 -9.02 -12.34
CA CYS A 220 -23.46 -9.53 -13.67
C CYS A 220 -24.32 -10.82 -13.62
N ASN A 221 -25.00 -11.11 -12.50
CA ASN A 221 -25.85 -12.28 -12.28
C ASN A 221 -25.13 -13.62 -12.42
N ILE A 222 -23.87 -13.67 -12.00
CA ILE A 222 -23.09 -14.91 -11.97
C ILE A 222 -22.67 -15.13 -10.53
N ILE A 223 -23.15 -16.22 -9.94
CA ILE A 223 -22.74 -16.65 -8.61
C ILE A 223 -22.06 -18.00 -8.78
N VAL A 224 -20.80 -18.07 -8.37
CA VAL A 224 -20.00 -19.30 -8.40
C VAL A 224 -19.87 -19.81 -6.98
N SER A 225 -19.98 -21.12 -6.77
CA SER A 225 -19.82 -21.69 -5.43
C SER A 225 -18.37 -21.52 -4.96
N ALA A 226 -18.18 -21.09 -3.71
CA ALA A 226 -16.85 -21.02 -3.10
C ALA A 226 -16.14 -22.38 -3.07
N ASN A 227 -16.90 -23.48 -3.13
CA ASN A 227 -16.34 -24.83 -3.20
C ASN A 227 -15.59 -25.08 -4.52
N GLU A 228 -15.96 -24.41 -5.61
CA GLU A 228 -15.27 -24.52 -6.91
C GLU A 228 -13.92 -23.80 -6.88
N ALA A 229 -13.81 -22.71 -6.12
CA ALA A 229 -12.59 -21.89 -6.02
C ALA A 229 -11.68 -22.29 -4.84
N ARG A 230 -12.19 -23.06 -3.88
CA ARG A 230 -11.43 -23.47 -2.69
C ARG A 230 -10.26 -24.39 -3.08
N HIS A 231 -9.13 -24.21 -2.40
CA HIS A 231 -8.02 -25.15 -2.49
C HIS A 231 -8.45 -26.57 -2.05
N HIS A 232 -8.30 -27.54 -2.93
CA HIS A 232 -8.76 -28.92 -2.75
C HIS A 232 -7.77 -29.78 -1.94
N TRP A 233 -7.16 -29.21 -0.90
CA TRP A 233 -6.13 -29.90 -0.10
C TRP A 233 -6.64 -31.20 0.54
N TYR A 234 -7.95 -31.31 0.75
CA TYR A 234 -8.58 -32.48 1.33
C TYR A 234 -8.55 -33.71 0.41
N LYS A 235 -8.46 -33.54 -0.92
CA LYS A 235 -8.32 -34.67 -1.85
C LYS A 235 -7.02 -35.44 -1.64
N ASP A 236 -5.96 -34.75 -1.20
CA ASP A 236 -4.69 -35.38 -0.85
C ASP A 236 -4.81 -36.23 0.43
N LEU A 237 -5.75 -35.91 1.33
CA LEU A 237 -6.08 -36.75 2.48
C LEU A 237 -6.93 -37.96 2.11
N GLU A 238 -7.82 -37.85 1.13
CA GLU A 238 -8.61 -38.97 0.64
C GLU A 238 -7.73 -40.03 -0.06
N LEU A 239 -6.73 -39.60 -0.84
CA LEU A 239 -5.74 -40.51 -1.44
C LEU A 239 -4.85 -41.23 -0.41
N THR A 240 -4.64 -40.64 0.78
CA THR A 240 -3.82 -41.25 1.84
C THR A 240 -4.63 -42.13 2.80
N SER A 241 -5.94 -41.90 2.92
CA SER A 241 -6.83 -42.65 3.83
C SER A 241 -7.47 -43.89 3.20
N HIS A 242 -7.63 -43.93 1.88
CA HIS A 242 -8.20 -45.09 1.19
C HIS A 242 -7.32 -45.52 0.00
N PRO A 243 -6.53 -46.61 0.11
CA PRO A 243 -5.95 -47.24 -1.08
C PRO A 243 -7.12 -47.67 -1.99
N PRO A 244 -7.04 -47.45 -3.32
CA PRO A 244 -8.13 -47.80 -4.23
C PRO A 244 -8.50 -49.27 -4.05
N SER A 245 -9.67 -49.55 -3.48
CA SER A 245 -10.14 -50.90 -3.15
C SER A 245 -10.62 -51.69 -4.37
N THR A 246 -10.26 -51.26 -5.58
CA THR A 246 -10.68 -51.85 -6.86
C THR A 246 -9.55 -51.89 -7.89
N ILE A 247 -8.32 -52.20 -7.47
CA ILE A 247 -7.25 -52.52 -8.41
C ILE A 247 -6.47 -53.74 -7.88
N GLY A 248 -6.31 -54.77 -8.72
CA GLY A 248 -5.67 -56.03 -8.35
C GLY A 248 -4.28 -55.85 -7.73
N ASP A 249 -3.87 -56.79 -6.89
CA ASP A 249 -2.73 -56.69 -5.95
C ASP A 249 -1.44 -56.12 -6.57
N ASN A 250 -1.15 -56.44 -7.84
CA ASN A 250 0.02 -55.94 -8.58
C ASN A 250 0.03 -54.41 -8.81
N ALA A 251 -1.13 -53.79 -8.97
CA ALA A 251 -1.23 -52.35 -9.20
C ALA A 251 -1.13 -51.54 -7.90
N ARG A 252 -1.53 -52.15 -6.77
CA ARG A 252 -1.37 -51.56 -5.44
C ARG A 252 0.10 -51.49 -5.05
N GLU A 253 0.87 -52.54 -5.31
CA GLU A 253 2.33 -52.53 -5.11
C GLU A 253 3.02 -51.50 -5.99
N HIS A 254 2.64 -51.40 -7.27
CA HIS A 254 3.20 -50.38 -8.17
C HIS A 254 2.85 -48.94 -7.74
N TYR A 255 1.64 -48.72 -7.22
CA TYR A 255 1.25 -47.42 -6.66
C TYR A 255 2.04 -47.07 -5.40
N ILE A 256 2.15 -48.00 -4.45
CA ILE A 256 2.92 -47.80 -3.21
C ILE A 256 4.40 -47.55 -3.54
N HIS A 257 4.97 -48.31 -4.49
CA HIS A 257 6.34 -48.14 -4.94
C HIS A 257 6.57 -46.77 -5.59
N ASN A 258 5.67 -46.33 -6.47
CA ASN A 258 5.76 -44.99 -7.07
C ASN A 258 5.62 -43.89 -6.01
N GLN A 259 4.74 -44.08 -5.03
CA GLN A 259 4.55 -43.12 -3.95
C GLN A 259 5.78 -43.06 -3.02
N SER A 260 6.44 -44.20 -2.74
CA SER A 260 7.68 -44.23 -1.96
C SER A 260 8.83 -43.55 -2.70
N ILE A 261 8.94 -43.74 -4.03
CA ILE A 261 9.93 -43.03 -4.86
C ILE A 261 9.71 -41.52 -4.79
N LEU A 262 8.45 -41.08 -4.87
CA LEU A 262 8.11 -39.65 -4.88
C LEU A 262 8.37 -38.99 -3.51
N LEU A 263 8.09 -39.71 -2.43
CA LEU A 263 8.43 -39.26 -1.07
C LEU A 263 9.95 -39.15 -0.87
N ASP A 264 10.71 -40.15 -1.32
CA ASP A 264 12.18 -40.13 -1.25
C ASP A 264 12.79 -38.99 -2.09
N GLN A 265 12.23 -38.70 -3.27
CA GLN A 265 12.63 -37.54 -4.07
C GLN A 265 12.35 -36.21 -3.35
N LYS A 266 11.19 -36.07 -2.70
CA LYS A 266 10.86 -34.87 -1.94
C LYS A 266 11.75 -34.71 -0.71
N GLU A 267 12.04 -35.79 0.01
CA GLU A 267 12.93 -35.75 1.17
C GLU A 267 14.36 -35.35 0.77
N ARG A 268 14.87 -35.88 -0.35
CA ARG A 268 16.16 -35.47 -0.91
C ARG A 268 16.19 -33.99 -1.28
N ALA A 269 15.17 -33.49 -1.96
CA ALA A 269 15.08 -32.08 -2.32
C ALA A 269 15.00 -31.15 -1.10
N LEU A 270 14.33 -31.60 -0.02
CA LEU A 270 14.20 -30.84 1.22
C LEU A 270 15.54 -30.77 1.96
N LYS A 271 16.26 -31.89 2.06
CA LYS A 271 17.63 -31.94 2.62
C LYS A 271 18.62 -31.07 1.83
N GLU A 272 18.51 -31.05 0.51
CA GLU A 272 19.36 -30.22 -0.35
C GLU A 272 19.08 -28.72 -0.14
N LYS A 273 17.81 -28.33 -0.03
CA LYS A 273 17.41 -26.97 0.34
C LYS A 273 17.92 -26.59 1.74
N GLU A 274 17.74 -27.44 2.75
CA GLU A 274 18.25 -27.22 4.10
C GLU A 274 19.77 -27.02 4.10
N HIS A 275 20.52 -27.87 3.38
CA HIS A 275 21.97 -27.74 3.26
C HIS A 275 22.38 -26.42 2.58
N SER A 276 21.65 -26.00 1.54
CA SER A 276 21.91 -24.71 0.87
C SER A 276 21.67 -23.51 1.80
N ILE A 277 20.64 -23.57 2.65
CA ILE A 277 20.33 -22.53 3.63
C ILE A 277 21.44 -22.46 4.68
N ILE A 278 21.86 -23.60 5.23
CA ILE A 278 22.95 -23.69 6.20
C ILE A 278 24.25 -23.15 5.62
N GLU A 279 24.59 -23.53 4.38
CA GLU A 279 25.81 -23.07 3.71
C GLU A 279 25.79 -21.54 3.49
N THR A 280 24.67 -20.98 3.04
CA THR A 280 24.53 -19.54 2.84
C THR A 280 24.58 -18.77 4.16
N ASP A 281 23.99 -19.30 5.24
CA ASP A 281 24.06 -18.68 6.56
C ASP A 281 25.49 -18.75 7.14
N MET A 282 26.17 -19.89 7.03
CA MET A 282 27.57 -20.05 7.40
C MET A 282 28.48 -19.07 6.66
N LYS A 283 28.30 -18.90 5.34
CA LYS A 283 29.05 -17.90 4.55
C LYS A 283 28.79 -16.47 5.04
N LYS A 284 27.54 -16.12 5.35
CA LYS A 284 27.18 -14.80 5.90
C LYS A 284 27.78 -14.58 7.29
N GLN A 285 27.71 -15.56 8.17
CA GLN A 285 28.30 -15.49 9.51
C GLN A 285 29.81 -15.35 9.44
N HIS A 286 30.48 -16.13 8.59
CA HIS A 286 31.92 -16.04 8.39
C HIS A 286 32.34 -14.67 7.84
N ALA A 287 31.61 -14.13 6.85
CA ALA A 287 31.85 -12.77 6.34
C ALA A 287 31.68 -11.70 7.44
N ARG A 288 30.63 -11.80 8.27
CA ARG A 288 30.40 -10.90 9.41
C ARG A 288 31.50 -10.99 10.46
N ALA A 289 31.95 -12.20 10.80
CA ALA A 289 33.02 -12.42 11.77
C ALA A 289 34.35 -11.84 11.26
N ASN A 290 34.69 -12.06 9.98
CA ASN A 290 35.88 -11.51 9.37
C ASN A 290 35.85 -9.97 9.34
N PHE A 291 34.70 -9.37 8.99
CA PHE A 291 34.52 -7.93 9.03
C PHE A 291 34.63 -7.37 10.46
N ARG A 292 34.01 -8.02 11.46
CA ARG A 292 34.10 -7.57 12.86
C ARG A 292 35.54 -7.63 13.35
N ASN A 293 36.27 -8.68 13.01
CA ASN A 293 37.67 -8.83 13.36
C ASN A 293 38.55 -7.76 12.67
N SER A 294 38.32 -7.45 11.39
CA SER A 294 39.07 -6.40 10.70
C SER A 294 38.80 -5.01 11.29
N VAL A 295 37.54 -4.69 11.62
CA VAL A 295 37.18 -3.42 12.29
C VAL A 295 37.83 -3.34 13.68
N THR A 296 37.79 -4.42 14.46
CA THR A 296 38.41 -4.46 15.79
C THR A 296 39.94 -4.28 15.72
N MET A 297 40.59 -4.89 14.72
CA MET A 297 42.03 -4.75 14.51
C MET A 297 42.40 -3.33 14.05
N ALA A 298 41.62 -2.73 13.16
CA ALA A 298 41.82 -1.35 12.73
C ALA A 298 41.64 -0.35 13.90
N ALA A 299 40.62 -0.54 14.74
CA ALA A 299 40.39 0.28 15.92
C ALA A 299 41.52 0.17 16.96
N LYS A 300 42.03 -1.06 17.20
CA LYS A 300 43.20 -1.26 18.07
C LYS A 300 44.44 -0.57 17.51
N LYS A 301 44.67 -0.68 16.20
CA LYS A 301 45.81 -0.03 15.53
C LYS A 301 45.72 1.50 15.65
N TYR A 302 44.55 2.07 15.35
CA TYR A 302 44.29 3.50 15.51
C TYR A 302 44.53 3.97 16.96
N LYS A 303 44.03 3.22 17.95
CA LYS A 303 44.22 3.56 19.37
C LYS A 303 45.70 3.60 19.77
N VAL A 304 46.51 2.64 19.29
CA VAL A 304 47.96 2.62 19.56
C VAL A 304 48.67 3.80 18.89
N GLU A 305 48.25 4.18 17.68
CA GLU A 305 48.80 5.34 16.97
C GLU A 305 48.41 6.66 17.68
N GLU A 306 47.17 6.78 18.14
CA GLU A 306 46.66 7.91 18.92
C GLU A 306 47.37 8.09 20.27
N GLU A 307 47.62 6.98 20.99
CA GLU A 307 48.36 7.01 22.27
C GLU A 307 49.77 7.58 22.08
N LYS A 308 50.48 7.21 21.01
CA LYS A 308 51.82 7.73 20.69
C LYS A 308 51.80 9.21 20.31
N LEU A 309 50.82 9.64 19.53
CA LEU A 309 50.63 11.06 19.19
C LEU A 309 50.33 11.90 20.44
N THR A 310 49.50 11.37 21.34
CA THR A 310 49.16 12.02 22.60
C THR A 310 50.37 12.10 23.55
N GLU A 311 51.19 11.05 23.60
CA GLU A 311 52.46 11.04 24.35
C GLU A 311 53.43 12.11 23.85
N TYR A 312 53.55 12.28 22.52
CA TYR A 312 54.34 13.35 21.92
C TYR A 312 53.79 14.73 22.31
N VAL A 313 52.49 14.96 22.17
CA VAL A 313 51.84 16.23 22.55
C VAL A 313 52.10 16.57 24.02
N LYS A 314 51.98 15.57 24.91
CA LYS A 314 52.22 15.74 26.35
C LYS A 314 53.69 16.06 26.64
N SER A 315 54.62 15.36 26.01
CA SER A 315 56.06 15.58 26.15
C SER A 315 56.45 16.97 25.65
N PHE A 316 55.94 17.38 24.49
CA PHE A 316 56.16 18.71 23.93
C PHE A 316 55.61 19.82 24.84
N THR A 317 54.40 19.63 25.38
CA THR A 317 53.79 20.61 26.30
C THR A 317 54.59 20.77 27.58
N ASN A 318 55.12 19.68 28.14
CA ASN A 318 55.98 19.72 29.32
C ASN A 318 57.32 20.43 29.05
N LEU A 319 57.89 20.28 27.85
CA LEU A 319 59.18 20.86 27.48
C LEU A 319 59.09 22.35 27.13
N TYR A 320 58.04 22.76 26.42
CA TYR A 320 57.94 24.11 25.83
C TYR A 320 56.85 24.98 26.46
N GLY A 321 56.09 24.46 27.44
CA GLY A 321 55.03 25.20 28.14
C GLY A 321 53.82 25.56 27.28
N ARG A 322 53.77 25.10 26.03
CA ARG A 322 52.67 25.31 25.07
C ARG A 322 52.32 24.03 24.33
N LYS A 323 51.09 23.94 23.83
CA LYS A 323 50.66 22.86 22.94
C LYS A 323 51.33 23.01 21.54
N PRO A 324 51.74 21.91 20.89
CA PRO A 324 52.27 21.94 19.52
C PRO A 324 51.17 22.32 18.51
N ILE A 325 51.54 23.00 17.44
CA ILE A 325 50.62 23.34 16.33
C ILE A 325 50.54 22.12 15.38
N GLY A 326 49.45 21.98 14.62
CA GLY A 326 49.23 20.84 13.72
C GLY A 326 50.40 20.56 12.76
N GLU A 327 51.03 21.61 12.21
CA GLU A 327 52.22 21.47 11.35
C GLU A 327 53.45 20.91 12.09
N GLU A 328 53.62 21.20 13.38
CA GLU A 328 54.72 20.68 14.21
C GLU A 328 54.52 19.19 14.50
N ILE A 329 53.28 18.77 14.74
CA ILE A 329 52.89 17.37 14.91
C ILE A 329 53.12 16.62 13.58
N GLN A 330 52.69 17.18 12.46
CA GLN A 330 52.90 16.60 11.13
C GLN A 330 54.39 16.42 10.81
N THR A 331 55.21 17.43 11.11
CA THR A 331 56.65 17.39 10.86
C THR A 331 57.33 16.33 11.72
N TYR A 332 56.96 16.22 13.01
CA TYR A 332 57.48 15.18 13.90
C TYR A 332 57.13 13.78 13.41
N VAL A 333 55.88 13.56 12.99
CA VAL A 333 55.43 12.25 12.51
C VAL A 333 56.14 11.87 11.22
N ASN A 334 56.23 12.79 10.26
CA ASN A 334 56.94 12.55 9.00
C ASN A 334 58.45 12.31 9.20
N THR A 335 59.06 12.83 10.27
CA THR A 335 60.51 12.70 10.50
C THR A 335 60.87 11.48 11.33
N TYR A 336 60.04 11.11 12.31
CA TYR A 336 60.40 10.11 13.34
C TYR A 336 59.42 8.94 13.46
N MET A 337 58.22 9.02 12.87
CA MET A 337 57.14 8.04 13.05
C MET A 337 56.45 7.65 11.74
N GLU A 338 57.05 7.93 10.58
CA GLU A 338 56.47 7.72 9.25
C GLU A 338 56.13 6.24 8.98
N GLU A 339 56.92 5.30 9.50
CA GLU A 339 56.66 3.86 9.37
C GLU A 339 55.63 3.32 10.40
N ILE A 340 55.28 4.12 11.41
CA ILE A 340 54.51 3.69 12.58
C ILE A 340 53.09 4.24 12.56
N ILE A 341 52.88 5.44 12.02
CA ILE A 341 51.60 6.15 12.03
C ILE A 341 51.11 6.30 10.61
N ASN A 342 49.89 5.83 10.35
CA ASN A 342 49.30 5.96 9.01
C ASN A 342 48.86 7.42 8.76
N SER A 343 48.98 7.89 7.50
CA SER A 343 48.56 9.25 7.11
C SER A 343 47.10 9.53 7.43
N ASP A 344 46.23 8.53 7.27
CA ASP A 344 44.80 8.65 7.55
C ASP A 344 44.52 8.81 9.06
N SER A 345 45.28 8.11 9.90
CA SER A 345 45.19 8.23 11.36
C SER A 345 45.67 9.60 11.83
N LEU A 346 46.74 10.11 11.22
CA LEU A 346 47.32 11.42 11.51
C LEU A 346 46.35 12.56 11.12
N ASP A 347 45.77 12.52 9.92
CA ASP A 347 44.77 13.51 9.48
C ASP A 347 43.53 13.50 10.40
N THR A 348 43.05 12.31 10.75
CA THR A 348 41.91 12.17 11.68
C THR A 348 42.24 12.73 13.06
N PHE A 349 43.43 12.45 13.59
CA PHE A 349 43.89 12.98 14.87
C PHE A 349 44.05 14.50 14.83
N LEU A 350 44.66 15.06 13.77
CA LEU A 350 44.84 16.51 13.62
C LEU A 350 43.50 17.25 13.55
N ARG A 351 42.51 16.70 12.83
CA ARG A 351 41.14 17.27 12.82
C ARG A 351 40.49 17.27 14.19
N GLN A 352 40.64 16.19 14.97
CA GLN A 352 40.12 16.14 16.34
C GLN A 352 40.88 17.07 17.29
N TYR A 353 42.19 17.20 17.09
CA TYR A 353 43.09 18.04 17.85
C TYR A 353 42.81 19.54 17.65
N GLU A 354 42.60 19.95 16.40
CA GLU A 354 42.26 21.32 16.02
C GLU A 354 40.84 21.70 16.48
N ASN A 355 39.88 20.78 16.38
CA ASN A 355 38.51 21.01 16.88
C ASN A 355 38.43 21.15 18.41
N ASN A 356 39.37 20.55 19.16
CA ASN A 356 39.50 20.70 20.61
C ASN A 356 40.44 21.86 21.02
N GLY A 357 40.78 22.75 20.08
CA GLY A 357 41.50 23.99 20.33
C GLY A 357 40.64 25.05 21.05
N PRO A 358 41.25 26.06 21.68
CA PRO A 358 40.58 27.02 22.59
C PRO A 358 39.54 27.97 21.93
N ASN A 359 39.16 27.75 20.68
CA ASN A 359 38.22 28.62 19.93
C ASN A 359 36.80 28.06 19.79
N ASN A 360 36.43 27.01 20.53
CA ASN A 360 35.03 26.61 20.71
C ASN A 360 34.65 26.64 22.20
N VAL A 361 34.48 27.86 22.72
CA VAL A 361 33.55 28.23 23.81
C VAL A 361 32.81 29.47 23.36
#